data_AF-D7JGH4-F1
#
_entry.id   AF-D7JGH4-F1
#
_cell.length_a   1.000
_cell.length_b   1.000
_cell.length_c   1.000
_cell.angle_alpha   90.00
_cell.angle_beta   90.00
_cell.angle_gamma   90.00
#
_symmetry.space_group_name_H-M   'P 1'
#
loop_
_entity.id
_entity.type
_entity.pdbx_description
1 polymer ?
#
loop_
_entity_poly.entity_id
_entity_poly.type
_entity_poly.pdbx_seq_one_letter_code
_entity_poly.pdbx_strand_id
1 'polypeptide(L)'
;MPRPRRISSKNSEIEAYLSTHYEFRYNTVLGRTEYRSKNDAHFSKVGRYEINTLRREIDNDIGIITSSENLYSIIESSFSPRINPIQEYFKGLPLVDVSSSSPFSLKAIPHLASCVVVRNSDKWLQYLTKWLVAVVANAMVDRECCNHTCLVLTGEQGKFKTTFLNLLCPPALHGYSYTGKIYPQEKDTLTYIGQNLIVNIDDQLKALNKRDENELKNLITCPMVKYRMPYDKYVEEHPHLANFVASVNGNDFLTDPTGSRRFLPFEVLSIDIERAKAISVDNVYAEAKALLKSGFRYWFDDDEIAELYRESEDFQVQTAEMELLLRCFEKPTEDESYSLMTTTEILTYLGIYTHQPLVAKCMGEALKKAGYIKVSKRRNGSSPIYVYKIRKILPCPLLQTCSSQM
;
A
#
# COMPACT_ATOMS: atom_id res chain seq x y z
N MET A 1 13.13 46.57 -45.20
CA MET A 1 11.95 45.73 -45.42
C MET A 1 11.09 45.75 -44.17
N PRO A 2 9.80 46.08 -44.24
CA PRO A 2 8.90 45.94 -43.10
C PRO A 2 8.72 44.43 -42.82
N ARG A 3 8.85 44.01 -41.57
CA ARG A 3 8.48 42.63 -41.17
C ARG A 3 7.00 42.42 -41.52
N PRO A 4 6.62 41.32 -42.19
CA PRO A 4 5.21 41.05 -42.44
C PRO A 4 4.49 40.96 -41.10
N ARG A 5 3.39 41.72 -40.94
CA ARG A 5 2.43 41.52 -39.84
C ARG A 5 2.00 40.05 -39.91
N ARG A 6 2.37 39.23 -38.92
CA ARG A 6 1.85 37.87 -38.78
C ARG A 6 0.34 38.00 -38.63
N ILE A 7 -0.40 37.63 -39.68
CA ILE A 7 -1.82 37.31 -39.58
C ILE A 7 -1.88 36.13 -38.59
N SER A 8 -2.64 36.25 -37.49
CA SER A 8 -2.81 35.14 -36.55
C SER A 8 -3.37 33.95 -37.33
N SER A 9 -2.81 32.76 -37.10
CA SER A 9 -3.42 31.55 -37.67
C SER A 9 -4.74 31.27 -36.96
N LYS A 10 -5.67 30.57 -37.62
CA LYS A 10 -6.91 30.10 -36.97
C LYS A 10 -6.63 29.35 -35.67
N ASN A 11 -5.58 28.53 -35.63
CA ASN A 11 -5.20 27.80 -34.41
C ASN A 11 -4.67 28.75 -33.33
N SER A 12 -3.94 29.80 -33.69
CA SER A 12 -3.50 30.82 -32.71
C SER A 12 -4.69 31.57 -32.09
N GLU A 13 -5.75 31.81 -32.85
CA GLU A 13 -6.99 32.43 -32.34
C GLU A 13 -7.77 31.47 -31.44
N ILE A 14 -7.87 30.18 -31.82
CA ILE A 14 -8.45 29.13 -30.98
C ILE A 14 -7.67 29.00 -29.66
N GLU A 15 -6.34 28.91 -29.71
CA GLU A 15 -5.49 28.82 -28.52
C GLU A 15 -5.64 30.04 -27.60
N ALA A 16 -5.74 31.25 -28.17
CA ALA A 16 -5.97 32.48 -27.42
C ALA A 16 -7.34 32.48 -26.73
N TYR A 17 -8.38 32.05 -27.42
CA TYR A 17 -9.72 31.88 -26.85
C TYR A 17 -9.71 30.86 -25.69
N LEU A 18 -9.18 29.67 -25.95
CA LEU A 18 -9.09 28.60 -24.95
C LEU A 18 -8.31 29.06 -23.71
N SER A 19 -7.17 29.74 -23.88
CA SER A 19 -6.35 30.24 -22.76
C SER A 19 -7.03 31.35 -21.94
N THR A 20 -7.91 32.11 -22.59
CA THR A 20 -8.68 33.20 -21.96
C THR A 20 -9.77 32.63 -21.06
N HIS A 21 -10.48 31.61 -21.51
CA HIS A 21 -11.66 31.07 -20.81
C HIS A 21 -11.35 29.87 -19.90
N TYR A 22 -10.30 29.11 -20.21
CA TYR A 22 -10.00 27.84 -19.59
C TYR A 22 -8.54 27.74 -19.17
N GLU A 23 -8.27 26.77 -18.30
CA GLU A 23 -6.94 26.30 -17.99
C GLU A 23 -6.88 24.80 -18.32
N PHE A 24 -5.91 24.42 -19.13
CA PHE A 24 -5.69 23.04 -19.54
C PHE A 24 -4.42 22.49 -18.90
N ARG A 25 -4.42 21.19 -18.63
CA ARG A 25 -3.23 20.43 -18.24
C ARG A 25 -3.29 19.03 -18.83
N TYR A 26 -2.14 18.45 -19.11
CA TYR A 26 -2.03 17.03 -19.40
C TYR A 26 -1.65 16.28 -18.12
N ASN A 27 -2.58 15.49 -17.59
CA ASN A 27 -2.41 14.71 -16.39
C ASN A 27 -1.50 13.50 -16.68
N THR A 28 -0.26 13.54 -16.20
CA THR A 28 0.74 12.50 -16.47
C THR A 28 0.49 11.21 -15.69
N VAL A 29 -0.34 11.24 -14.64
CA VAL A 29 -0.70 10.05 -13.85
C VAL A 29 -1.79 9.25 -14.57
N LEU A 30 -2.81 9.95 -15.09
CA LEU A 30 -3.95 9.32 -15.76
C LEU A 30 -3.82 9.24 -17.29
N GLY A 31 -2.80 9.87 -17.87
CA GLY A 31 -2.54 9.84 -19.32
C GLY A 31 -3.58 10.58 -20.16
N ARG A 32 -4.12 11.70 -19.67
CA ARG A 32 -5.22 12.40 -20.34
C ARG A 32 -5.20 13.91 -20.13
N THR A 33 -5.80 14.65 -21.05
CA THR A 33 -6.02 16.10 -20.90
C THR A 33 -7.19 16.36 -19.96
N GLU A 34 -6.98 17.32 -19.06
CA GLU A 34 -7.99 17.85 -18.15
C GLU A 34 -8.07 19.37 -18.31
N TYR A 35 -9.24 19.92 -18.03
CA TYR A 35 -9.47 21.36 -18.12
C TYR A 35 -10.37 21.84 -16.99
N ARG A 36 -10.31 23.14 -16.72
CA ARG A 36 -11.26 23.83 -15.85
C ARG A 36 -11.56 25.22 -16.41
N SER A 37 -12.73 25.76 -16.07
CA SER A 37 -13.00 27.19 -16.26
C SER A 37 -12.09 28.01 -15.33
N LYS A 38 -11.75 29.24 -15.70
CA LYS A 38 -10.99 30.16 -14.82
C LYS A 38 -11.67 30.42 -13.47
N ASN A 39 -12.99 30.21 -13.39
CA ASN A 39 -13.79 30.38 -12.17
C ASN A 39 -14.01 29.07 -11.38
N ASP A 40 -13.60 27.93 -11.93
CA ASP A 40 -13.74 26.62 -11.28
C ASP A 40 -12.43 26.22 -10.61
N ALA A 41 -12.52 25.61 -9.44
CA ALA A 41 -11.37 25.07 -8.75
C ALA A 41 -10.94 23.71 -9.32
N HIS A 42 -11.88 22.92 -9.85
CA HIS A 42 -11.66 21.50 -10.14
C HIS A 42 -11.39 21.24 -11.62
N PHE A 43 -10.36 20.46 -11.89
CA PHE A 43 -10.09 19.95 -13.23
C PHE A 43 -11.01 18.77 -13.56
N SER A 44 -11.61 18.82 -14.74
CA SER A 44 -12.45 17.76 -15.31
C SER A 44 -11.76 17.14 -16.52
N LYS A 45 -12.01 15.84 -16.76
CA LYS A 45 -11.51 15.16 -17.97
C LYS A 45 -12.08 15.81 -19.22
N VAL A 46 -11.27 15.96 -20.27
CA VAL A 46 -11.77 16.36 -21.59
C VAL A 46 -12.26 15.12 -22.32
N GLY A 47 -13.59 14.94 -22.38
CA GLY A 47 -14.23 13.89 -23.14
C GLY A 47 -14.85 14.40 -24.45
N ARG A 48 -15.54 13.49 -25.15
CA ARG A 48 -16.26 13.83 -26.39
C ARG A 48 -17.31 14.93 -26.18
N TYR A 49 -17.99 14.92 -25.04
CA TYR A 49 -19.00 15.93 -24.72
C TYR A 49 -18.36 17.31 -24.58
N GLU A 50 -17.28 17.40 -23.81
CA GLU A 50 -16.54 18.65 -23.58
C GLU A 50 -15.95 19.20 -24.88
N ILE A 51 -15.40 18.36 -25.75
CA ILE A 51 -14.91 18.78 -27.07
C ILE A 51 -16.02 19.36 -27.94
N ASN A 52 -17.21 18.76 -27.93
CA ASN A 52 -18.34 19.29 -28.69
C ASN A 52 -18.81 20.64 -28.12
N THR A 53 -18.76 20.79 -26.79
CA THR A 53 -19.04 22.07 -26.12
C THR A 53 -18.04 23.15 -26.54
N LEU A 54 -16.73 22.88 -26.42
CA LEU A 54 -15.67 23.81 -26.83
C LEU A 54 -15.80 24.21 -28.30
N ARG A 55 -16.09 23.24 -29.18
CA ARG A 55 -16.31 23.50 -30.61
C ARG A 55 -17.50 24.44 -30.85
N ARG A 56 -18.62 24.22 -30.15
CA ARG A 56 -19.81 25.07 -30.24
C ARG A 56 -19.53 26.48 -29.74
N GLU A 57 -18.77 26.62 -28.67
CA GLU A 57 -18.38 27.92 -28.09
C GLU A 57 -17.47 28.71 -29.02
N ILE A 58 -16.42 28.09 -29.56
CA ILE A 58 -15.51 28.71 -30.53
C ILE A 58 -16.25 29.20 -31.78
N ASP A 59 -17.18 28.40 -32.31
CA ASP A 59 -17.98 28.78 -33.48
C ASP A 59 -18.88 29.99 -33.17
N ASN A 60 -19.56 29.99 -32.01
CA ASN A 60 -20.46 31.08 -31.63
C ASN A 60 -19.74 32.38 -31.27
N ASP A 61 -18.63 32.28 -30.52
CA ASP A 61 -18.02 33.45 -29.89
C ASP A 61 -16.98 34.13 -30.80
N ILE A 62 -16.25 33.35 -31.59
CA ILE A 62 -15.19 33.86 -32.48
C ILE A 62 -15.39 33.49 -33.96
N GLY A 63 -16.46 32.78 -34.31
CA GLY A 63 -16.81 32.48 -35.71
C GLY A 63 -15.89 31.47 -36.39
N ILE A 64 -15.14 30.67 -35.62
CA ILE A 64 -14.20 29.70 -36.17
C ILE A 64 -14.77 28.28 -36.09
N ILE A 65 -15.07 27.71 -37.26
CA ILE A 65 -15.40 26.29 -37.38
C ILE A 65 -14.12 25.45 -37.34
N THR A 66 -14.01 24.55 -36.36
CA THR A 66 -12.90 23.60 -36.19
C THR A 66 -13.40 22.16 -36.06
N SER A 67 -12.56 21.17 -36.41
CA SER A 67 -12.88 19.76 -36.17
C SER A 67 -12.53 19.34 -34.73
N SER A 68 -13.08 18.20 -34.30
CA SER A 68 -12.73 17.60 -33.01
C SER A 68 -11.26 17.16 -32.98
N GLU A 69 -10.75 16.62 -34.08
CA GLU A 69 -9.36 16.19 -34.21
C GLU A 69 -8.37 17.36 -34.08
N ASN A 70 -8.71 18.54 -34.62
CA ASN A 70 -7.88 19.74 -34.47
C ASN A 70 -7.90 20.25 -33.02
N LEU A 71 -9.04 20.13 -32.31
CA LEU A 71 -9.08 20.48 -30.88
C LEU A 71 -8.27 19.50 -30.03
N TYR A 72 -8.40 18.19 -30.26
CA TYR A 72 -7.56 17.19 -29.60
C TYR A 72 -6.07 17.45 -29.88
N SER A 73 -5.68 17.72 -31.12
CA SER A 73 -4.27 17.98 -31.46
C SER A 73 -3.71 19.23 -30.77
N ILE A 74 -4.53 20.27 -30.55
CA ILE A 74 -4.13 21.44 -29.76
C ILE A 74 -3.99 21.04 -28.29
N ILE A 75 -5.03 20.52 -27.64
CA ILE A 75 -5.02 20.30 -26.20
C ILE A 75 -4.14 19.12 -25.76
N GLU A 76 -3.80 18.18 -26.63
CA GLU A 76 -2.88 17.07 -26.36
C GLU A 76 -1.42 17.41 -26.75
N SER A 77 -1.14 18.69 -27.03
CA SER A 77 0.20 19.21 -27.34
C SER A 77 0.79 20.02 -26.18
N SER A 78 1.92 20.70 -26.44
CA SER A 78 2.54 21.63 -25.49
C SER A 78 1.67 22.82 -25.10
N PHE A 79 0.50 23.02 -25.73
CA PHE A 79 -0.53 23.94 -25.24
C PHE A 79 -0.98 23.58 -23.82
N SER A 80 -1.10 22.29 -23.51
CA SER A 80 -1.42 21.79 -22.18
C SER A 80 -0.15 21.37 -21.45
N PRO A 81 0.27 22.09 -20.39
CA PRO A 81 1.43 21.70 -19.61
C PRO A 81 1.25 20.30 -19.02
N ARG A 82 2.31 19.48 -19.08
CA ARG A 82 2.33 18.15 -18.46
C ARG A 82 2.51 18.30 -16.96
N ILE A 83 1.54 17.81 -16.19
CA ILE A 83 1.48 17.97 -14.74
C ILE A 83 1.20 16.61 -14.08
N ASN A 84 1.92 16.32 -13.00
CA ASN A 84 1.56 15.26 -12.05
C ASN A 84 0.69 15.89 -10.94
N PRO A 85 -0.64 15.66 -10.93
CA PRO A 85 -1.52 16.37 -10.00
C PRO A 85 -1.31 15.99 -8.53
N ILE A 86 -0.80 14.78 -8.27
CA ILE A 86 -0.46 14.32 -6.91
C ILE A 86 0.74 15.12 -6.38
N GLN A 87 1.79 15.26 -7.20
CA GLN A 87 2.95 16.07 -6.83
C GLN A 87 2.60 17.54 -6.66
N GLU A 88 1.78 18.10 -7.55
CA GLU A 88 1.35 19.51 -7.43
C GLU A 88 0.52 19.75 -6.16
N TYR A 89 -0.33 18.79 -5.77
CA TYR A 89 -1.02 18.85 -4.48
C TYR A 89 -0.02 18.97 -3.32
N PHE A 90 0.95 18.05 -3.21
CA PHE A 90 1.93 18.10 -2.12
C PHE A 90 2.81 19.35 -2.18
N LYS A 91 3.20 19.83 -3.37
CA LYS A 91 3.96 21.08 -3.54
C LYS A 91 3.14 22.29 -3.05
N GLY A 92 1.85 22.33 -3.35
CA GLY A 92 0.92 23.40 -2.97
C GLY A 92 0.57 23.47 -1.49
N LEU A 93 0.80 22.39 -0.72
CA LEU A 93 0.59 22.42 0.73
C LEU A 93 1.45 23.48 1.44
N PRO A 94 0.91 24.17 2.46
CA PRO A 94 1.58 25.26 3.15
C PRO A 94 2.90 24.79 3.77
N LEU A 95 3.88 25.70 3.82
CA LEU A 95 5.15 25.45 4.50
C LEU A 95 4.94 25.61 6.01
N VAL A 96 5.14 24.52 6.74
CA VAL A 96 5.07 24.47 8.20
C VAL A 96 6.52 24.54 8.72
N ASP A 97 6.82 25.49 9.61
CA ASP A 97 8.15 25.62 10.20
C ASP A 97 8.29 24.74 11.44
N VAL A 98 9.10 23.68 11.33
CA VAL A 98 9.40 22.71 12.39
C VAL A 98 10.25 23.34 13.51
N SER A 99 10.99 24.41 13.22
CA SER A 99 11.95 25.03 14.15
C SER A 99 11.33 26.04 15.12
N SER A 100 10.15 26.57 14.77
CA SER A 100 9.43 27.49 15.62
C SER A 100 8.62 26.70 16.65
N SER A 101 8.90 26.94 17.94
CA SER A 101 8.19 26.37 19.10
C SER A 101 6.73 26.86 19.21
N SER A 102 6.03 27.03 18.09
CA SER A 102 4.61 27.38 18.07
C SER A 102 3.80 26.10 18.35
N PRO A 103 2.92 26.08 19.37
CA PRO A 103 2.11 24.90 19.72
C PRO A 103 1.07 24.49 18.67
N PHE A 104 1.06 25.13 17.50
CA PHE A 104 0.05 25.00 16.45
C PHE A 104 0.53 24.26 15.19
N SER A 105 1.84 23.96 15.05
CA SER A 105 2.38 23.52 13.75
C SER A 105 2.51 22.00 13.53
N LEU A 106 2.62 21.17 14.58
CA LEU A 106 2.85 19.72 14.47
C LEU A 106 1.90 18.90 15.38
N LYS A 107 0.59 19.14 15.23
CA LYS A 107 -0.44 18.44 16.02
C LYS A 107 -1.50 17.76 15.18
N ALA A 108 -1.52 17.97 13.86
CA ALA A 108 -2.50 17.36 12.98
C ALA A 108 -2.35 15.83 12.96
N ILE A 109 -1.12 15.32 12.88
CA ILE A 109 -0.86 13.87 12.94
C ILE A 109 -1.25 13.30 14.31
N PRO A 110 -0.79 13.85 15.46
CA PRO A 110 -1.25 13.42 16.78
C PRO A 110 -2.77 13.48 16.98
N HIS A 111 -3.43 14.54 16.49
CA HIS A 111 -4.88 14.68 16.58
C HIS A 111 -5.59 13.60 15.76
N LEU A 112 -5.13 13.31 14.54
CA LEU A 112 -5.69 12.23 13.73
C LEU A 112 -5.48 10.88 14.39
N ALA A 113 -4.28 10.61 14.89
CA ALA A 113 -3.94 9.38 15.60
C ALA A 113 -4.86 9.15 16.80
N SER A 114 -5.14 10.20 17.57
CA SER A 114 -5.99 10.13 18.77
C SER A 114 -7.44 9.73 18.47
N CYS A 115 -7.92 9.84 17.23
CA CYS A 115 -9.27 9.43 16.83
C CYS A 115 -9.44 7.90 16.78
N VAL A 116 -8.33 7.15 16.79
CA VAL A 116 -8.32 5.69 16.72
C VAL A 116 -7.79 5.15 18.03
N VAL A 117 -8.61 4.35 18.70
CA VAL A 117 -8.19 3.60 19.90
C VAL A 117 -7.83 2.19 19.44
N VAL A 118 -6.58 1.80 19.66
CA VAL A 118 -6.05 0.48 19.27
C VAL A 118 -5.58 -0.29 20.51
N ARG A 119 -5.58 -1.62 20.45
CA ARG A 119 -5.10 -2.47 21.55
C ARG A 119 -3.60 -2.29 21.79
N ASN A 120 -2.82 -2.25 20.70
CA ASN A 120 -1.36 -2.06 20.70
C ASN A 120 -0.99 -0.58 20.49
N SER A 121 -1.30 0.27 21.49
CA SER A 121 -1.25 1.74 21.36
C SER A 121 0.14 2.34 21.31
N ASP A 122 1.14 1.68 21.89
CA ASP A 122 2.46 2.25 22.17
C ASP A 122 3.18 2.74 20.90
N LYS A 123 2.91 2.08 19.77
CA LYS A 123 3.54 2.37 18.47
C LYS A 123 2.62 3.04 17.45
N TRP A 124 1.34 3.22 17.78
CA TRP A 124 0.34 3.73 16.83
C TRP A 124 0.73 5.08 16.23
N LEU A 125 1.01 6.06 17.10
CA LEU A 125 1.40 7.40 16.65
C LEU A 125 2.71 7.37 15.85
N GLN A 126 3.72 6.64 16.33
CA GLN A 126 5.03 6.57 15.68
C GLN A 126 4.91 5.98 14.28
N TYR A 127 4.21 4.85 14.13
CA TYR A 127 4.11 4.13 12.86
C TYR A 127 3.18 4.83 11.89
N LEU A 128 2.07 5.43 12.36
CA LEU A 128 1.21 6.28 11.53
C LEU A 128 1.99 7.49 11.00
N THR A 129 2.79 8.16 11.86
CA THR A 129 3.62 9.29 11.45
C THR A 129 4.63 8.89 10.38
N LYS A 130 5.37 7.80 10.61
CA LYS A 130 6.32 7.25 9.61
C LYS A 130 5.62 6.93 8.29
N TRP A 131 4.48 6.26 8.34
CA TRP A 131 3.72 5.91 7.14
C TRP A 131 3.25 7.14 6.36
N LEU A 132 2.70 8.16 7.04
CA LEU A 132 2.28 9.42 6.40
C LEU A 132 3.45 10.19 5.78
N VAL A 133 4.61 10.23 6.44
CA VAL A 133 5.82 10.85 5.88
C VAL A 133 6.32 10.06 4.66
N ALA A 134 6.24 8.72 4.72
CA ALA A 134 6.57 7.85 3.59
C ALA A 134 5.63 8.06 2.39
N VAL A 135 4.34 8.34 2.61
CA VAL A 135 3.39 8.72 1.54
C VAL A 135 3.87 9.96 0.79
N VAL A 136 4.26 11.01 1.52
CA VAL A 136 4.78 12.24 0.91
C VAL A 136 6.08 11.95 0.16
N ALA A 137 6.99 11.17 0.73
CA ALA A 137 8.24 10.80 0.07
C ALA A 137 7.98 10.03 -1.23
N ASN A 138 7.08 9.04 -1.19
CA ASN A 138 6.74 8.20 -2.34
C ASN A 138 6.09 9.00 -3.47
N ALA A 139 5.23 9.97 -3.14
CA ALA A 139 4.62 10.84 -4.14
C ALA A 139 5.62 11.76 -4.85
N MET A 140 6.72 12.12 -4.19
CA MET A 140 7.70 13.11 -4.67
C MET A 140 8.91 12.50 -5.40
N VAL A 141 9.06 11.17 -5.40
CA VAL A 141 10.18 10.46 -6.04
C VAL A 141 9.66 9.55 -7.16
N ASP A 142 10.08 9.80 -8.41
CA ASP A 142 9.52 9.11 -9.57
C ASP A 142 10.16 7.73 -9.87
N ARG A 143 11.32 7.41 -9.29
CA ARG A 143 12.13 6.23 -9.69
C ARG A 143 12.37 5.21 -8.59
N GLU A 144 11.79 5.43 -7.43
CA GLU A 144 11.96 4.57 -6.26
C GLU A 144 10.61 4.38 -5.58
N CYS A 145 10.42 3.20 -4.97
CA CYS A 145 9.36 3.03 -3.99
C CYS A 145 9.93 3.48 -2.64
N CYS A 146 9.38 4.54 -2.06
CA CYS A 146 9.81 5.04 -0.76
C CYS A 146 9.01 4.40 0.38
N ASN A 147 7.76 4.04 0.16
CA ASN A 147 6.89 3.45 1.18
C ASN A 147 6.78 1.93 1.03
N HIS A 148 7.66 1.20 1.72
CA HIS A 148 7.67 -0.26 1.72
C HIS A 148 6.67 -0.91 2.69
N THR A 149 5.76 -0.13 3.27
CA THR A 149 4.88 -0.58 4.35
C THR A 149 3.41 -0.36 4.03
N CYS A 150 2.59 -1.32 4.43
CA CYS A 150 1.14 -1.31 4.36
C CYS A 150 0.57 -1.07 5.76
N LEU A 151 -0.21 0.00 5.94
CA LEU A 151 -0.90 0.26 7.20
C LEU A 151 -2.12 -0.65 7.32
N VAL A 152 -2.19 -1.48 8.36
CA VAL A 152 -3.26 -2.47 8.49
C VAL A 152 -4.09 -2.21 9.74
N LEU A 153 -5.39 -1.97 9.55
CA LEU A 153 -6.36 -1.90 10.63
C LEU A 153 -7.14 -3.21 10.72
N THR A 154 -7.03 -3.89 11.86
CA THR A 154 -7.75 -5.12 12.16
C THR A 154 -8.74 -4.95 13.32
N GLY A 155 -9.46 -6.00 13.67
CA GLY A 155 -10.49 -6.03 14.71
C GLY A 155 -11.87 -6.38 14.16
N GLU A 156 -12.89 -6.16 14.98
CA GLU A 156 -14.28 -6.49 14.65
C GLU A 156 -14.82 -5.71 13.44
N GLN A 157 -15.81 -6.28 12.78
CA GLN A 157 -16.54 -5.60 11.70
C GLN A 157 -17.30 -4.37 12.25
N GLY A 158 -17.54 -3.38 11.40
CA GLY A 158 -18.36 -2.21 11.76
C GLY A 158 -17.64 -1.13 12.58
N LYS A 159 -16.31 -1.21 12.73
CA LYS A 159 -15.49 -0.21 13.48
C LYS A 159 -15.00 0.97 12.64
N PHE A 160 -15.60 1.23 11.47
CA PHE A 160 -15.19 2.30 10.51
C PHE A 160 -13.75 2.20 9.96
N LYS A 161 -13.09 1.04 10.03
CA LYS A 161 -11.70 0.82 9.59
C LYS A 161 -11.46 1.31 8.15
N THR A 162 -12.21 0.77 7.19
CA THR A 162 -12.12 1.14 5.77
C THR A 162 -12.43 2.61 5.54
N THR A 163 -13.43 3.16 6.25
CA THR A 163 -13.79 4.58 6.16
C THR A 163 -12.65 5.48 6.63
N PHE A 164 -12.04 5.18 7.78
CA PHE A 164 -10.88 5.93 8.29
C PHE A 164 -9.70 5.87 7.33
N LEU A 165 -9.38 4.68 6.79
CA LEU A 165 -8.30 4.52 5.82
C LEU A 165 -8.54 5.32 4.53
N ASN A 166 -9.79 5.39 4.06
CA ASN A 166 -10.15 6.21 2.90
C ASN A 166 -10.00 7.72 3.16
N LEU A 167 -10.17 8.17 4.41
CA LEU A 167 -9.92 9.58 4.77
C LEU A 167 -8.46 9.98 4.58
N LEU A 168 -7.51 9.03 4.60
CA LEU A 168 -6.10 9.33 4.36
C LEU A 168 -5.84 9.80 2.92
N CYS A 169 -6.78 9.62 1.98
CA CYS A 169 -6.73 10.25 0.68
C CYS A 169 -7.32 11.68 0.75
N PRO A 170 -6.57 12.73 0.41
CA PRO A 170 -7.08 14.10 0.40
C PRO A 170 -8.29 14.25 -0.53
N PRO A 171 -9.30 15.08 -0.19
CA PRO A 171 -10.46 15.31 -1.06
C PRO A 171 -10.09 15.77 -2.47
N ALA A 172 -9.06 16.62 -2.61
CA ALA A 172 -8.53 17.07 -3.90
C ALA A 172 -7.95 15.92 -4.77
N LEU A 173 -7.61 14.80 -4.14
CA LEU A 173 -7.03 13.61 -4.78
C LEU A 173 -7.96 12.38 -4.71
N HIS A 174 -9.26 12.54 -4.41
CA HIS A 174 -10.20 11.42 -4.33
C HIS A 174 -10.25 10.56 -5.63
N GLY A 175 -9.95 11.16 -6.79
CA GLY A 175 -9.81 10.46 -8.07
C GLY A 175 -8.55 9.59 -8.21
N TYR A 176 -7.65 9.62 -7.24
CA TYR A 176 -6.40 8.85 -7.15
C TYR A 176 -6.42 7.92 -5.93
N SER A 177 -7.59 7.38 -5.58
CA SER A 177 -7.70 6.33 -4.59
C SER A 177 -8.48 5.15 -5.12
N TYR A 178 -8.02 3.96 -4.77
CA TYR A 178 -8.70 2.71 -5.05
C TYR A 178 -9.03 2.00 -3.73
N THR A 179 -10.28 1.56 -3.57
CA THR A 179 -10.71 0.71 -2.45
C THR A 179 -11.36 -0.53 -3.02
N GLY A 180 -10.84 -1.71 -2.68
CA GLY A 180 -11.44 -2.95 -3.14
C GLY A 180 -10.49 -4.14 -3.14
N LYS A 181 -10.72 -5.04 -4.09
CA LYS A 181 -10.01 -6.31 -4.21
C LYS A 181 -8.82 -6.16 -5.14
N ILE A 182 -7.67 -6.62 -4.68
CA ILE A 182 -6.46 -6.70 -5.51
C ILE A 182 -6.26 -8.13 -5.95
N TYR A 183 -5.92 -8.32 -7.22
CA TYR A 183 -5.53 -9.62 -7.76
C TYR A 183 -4.09 -9.49 -8.28
N PRO A 184 -3.08 -9.96 -7.54
CA PRO A 184 -1.69 -9.61 -7.84
C PRO A 184 -1.18 -10.00 -9.24
N GLN A 185 -1.81 -10.99 -9.86
CA GLN A 185 -1.47 -11.49 -11.19
C GLN A 185 -2.15 -10.69 -12.33
N GLU A 186 -3.11 -9.83 -12.02
CA GLU A 186 -3.87 -9.08 -13.02
C GLU A 186 -3.16 -7.78 -13.43
N LYS A 187 -3.23 -7.46 -14.72
CA LYS A 187 -2.64 -6.22 -15.27
C LYS A 187 -3.29 -4.96 -14.69
N ASP A 188 -4.58 -5.03 -14.35
CA ASP A 188 -5.31 -3.90 -13.77
C ASP A 188 -4.76 -3.50 -12.40
N THR A 189 -4.21 -4.45 -11.63
CA THR A 189 -3.52 -4.18 -10.37
C THR A 189 -2.33 -3.25 -10.55
N LEU A 190 -1.55 -3.43 -11.62
CA LEU A 190 -0.41 -2.56 -11.92
C LEU A 190 -0.88 -1.13 -12.26
N THR A 191 -2.01 -0.99 -12.94
CA THR A 191 -2.65 0.31 -13.17
C THR A 191 -3.06 0.96 -11.86
N TYR A 192 -3.65 0.21 -10.91
CA TYR A 192 -3.99 0.76 -9.60
C TYR A 192 -2.78 1.32 -8.88
N ILE A 193 -1.64 0.64 -8.95
CA ILE A 193 -0.38 1.07 -8.31
C ILE A 193 0.21 2.32 -8.97
N GLY A 194 0.15 2.40 -10.30
CA GLY A 194 0.70 3.53 -11.06
C GLY A 194 -0.19 4.77 -11.10
N GLN A 195 -1.48 4.65 -10.76
CA GLN A 195 -2.46 5.74 -10.92
C GLN A 195 -3.12 6.22 -9.63
N ASN A 196 -2.91 5.54 -8.50
CA ASN A 196 -3.53 5.92 -7.23
C ASN A 196 -2.45 6.26 -6.18
N LEU A 197 -2.71 7.30 -5.39
CA LEU A 197 -1.93 7.64 -4.20
C LEU A 197 -2.19 6.62 -3.09
N ILE A 198 -3.46 6.25 -2.87
CA ILE A 198 -3.88 5.30 -1.84
C ILE A 198 -4.53 4.08 -2.49
N VAL A 199 -4.05 2.90 -2.11
CA VAL A 199 -4.64 1.63 -2.50
C VAL A 199 -5.08 0.90 -1.23
N ASN A 200 -6.39 0.86 -0.98
CA ASN A 200 -7.01 0.26 0.19
C ASN A 200 -7.52 -1.16 -0.12
N ILE A 201 -6.85 -2.16 0.47
CA ILE A 201 -7.20 -3.57 0.40
C ILE A 201 -8.32 -3.84 1.42
N ASP A 202 -9.57 -3.89 0.94
CA ASP A 202 -10.73 -4.02 1.81
C ASP A 202 -11.12 -5.49 2.04
N ASP A 203 -10.94 -5.97 3.26
CA ASP A 203 -11.32 -7.31 3.77
C ASP A 203 -10.82 -8.50 2.91
N GLN A 204 -9.71 -8.31 2.18
CA GLN A 204 -9.08 -9.35 1.36
C GLN A 204 -7.65 -9.68 1.78
N LEU A 205 -7.06 -8.90 2.68
CA LEU A 205 -5.65 -9.08 3.04
C LEU A 205 -5.35 -10.49 3.55
N LYS A 206 -6.23 -11.07 4.38
CA LYS A 206 -6.10 -12.44 4.87
C LYS A 206 -6.10 -13.48 3.74
N ALA A 207 -6.99 -13.33 2.76
CA ALA A 207 -7.07 -14.24 1.63
C ALA A 207 -5.84 -14.09 0.70
N LEU A 208 -5.37 -12.87 0.50
CA LEU A 208 -4.21 -12.56 -0.32
C LEU A 208 -2.91 -13.09 0.31
N ASN A 209 -2.68 -12.85 1.60
CA ASN A 209 -1.53 -13.43 2.29
C ASN A 209 -1.56 -14.96 2.27
N LYS A 210 -2.73 -15.59 2.30
CA LYS A 210 -2.81 -17.05 2.21
C LYS A 210 -2.42 -17.60 0.82
N ARG A 211 -2.75 -16.88 -0.25
CA ARG A 211 -2.60 -17.36 -1.64
C ARG A 211 -1.36 -16.85 -2.36
N ASP A 212 -1.14 -15.54 -2.28
CA ASP A 212 -0.23 -14.78 -3.16
C ASP A 212 0.67 -13.84 -2.34
N GLU A 213 1.19 -14.34 -1.22
CA GLU A 213 1.93 -13.55 -0.26
C GLU A 213 3.17 -12.86 -0.87
N ASN A 214 3.95 -13.61 -1.64
CA ASN A 214 5.19 -13.10 -2.23
C ASN A 214 4.90 -12.03 -3.28
N GLU A 215 3.83 -12.21 -4.04
CA GLU A 215 3.36 -11.28 -5.03
C GLU A 215 2.86 -10.00 -4.36
N LEU A 216 2.06 -10.09 -3.30
CA LEU A 216 1.63 -8.92 -2.53
C LEU A 216 2.84 -8.16 -1.94
N LYS A 217 3.82 -8.88 -1.39
CA LYS A 217 5.07 -8.27 -0.90
C LYS A 217 5.82 -7.53 -2.01
N ASN A 218 5.86 -8.10 -3.22
CA ASN A 218 6.47 -7.47 -4.38
C ASN A 218 5.69 -6.25 -4.86
N LEU A 219 4.35 -6.32 -4.85
CA LEU A 219 3.49 -5.18 -5.21
C LEU A 219 3.67 -3.99 -4.27
N ILE A 220 3.90 -4.23 -2.97
CA ILE A 220 4.15 -3.18 -1.99
C ILE A 220 5.51 -2.50 -2.20
N THR A 221 6.52 -3.22 -2.72
CA THR A 221 7.91 -2.72 -2.75
C THR A 221 8.50 -2.53 -4.14
N CYS A 222 7.77 -2.83 -5.22
CA CYS A 222 8.30 -2.66 -6.57
C CYS A 222 8.54 -1.17 -6.86
N PRO A 223 9.70 -0.76 -7.39
CA PRO A 223 10.00 0.67 -7.58
C PRO A 223 9.18 1.31 -8.69
N MET A 224 8.83 0.52 -9.71
CA MET A 224 8.12 0.96 -10.91
C MET A 224 7.13 -0.13 -11.33
N VAL A 225 6.09 0.28 -12.05
CA VAL A 225 5.10 -0.63 -12.63
C VAL A 225 5.06 -0.50 -14.14
N LYS A 226 4.89 -1.62 -14.84
CA LYS A 226 4.82 -1.67 -16.31
C LYS A 226 3.43 -2.02 -16.76
N TYR A 227 2.75 -1.06 -17.38
CA TYR A 227 1.43 -1.26 -17.96
C TYR A 227 1.25 -0.35 -19.17
N ARG A 228 0.16 -0.57 -19.91
CA ARG A 228 -0.22 0.27 -21.05
C ARG A 228 -1.40 1.10 -20.61
N MET A 229 -1.25 2.43 -20.61
CA MET A 229 -2.41 3.29 -20.37
C MET A 229 -3.45 3.09 -21.48
N PRO A 230 -4.74 3.36 -21.22
CA PRO A 230 -5.75 3.37 -22.27
C PRO A 230 -5.28 4.23 -23.46
N TYR A 231 -5.46 3.72 -24.68
CA TYR A 231 -5.11 4.38 -25.95
C TYR A 231 -3.62 4.50 -26.29
N ASP A 232 -2.72 4.17 -25.37
CA ASP A 232 -1.29 4.11 -25.68
C ASP A 232 -0.96 2.90 -26.58
N LYS A 233 0.02 3.11 -27.46
CA LYS A 233 0.47 2.07 -28.40
C LYS A 233 1.40 1.06 -27.72
N TYR A 234 2.17 1.51 -26.73
CA TYR A 234 3.26 0.75 -26.12
C TYR A 234 3.04 0.59 -24.62
N VAL A 235 3.58 -0.48 -24.06
CA VAL A 235 3.69 -0.64 -22.62
C VAL A 235 4.84 0.26 -22.16
N GLU A 236 4.57 1.10 -21.16
CA GLU A 236 5.55 2.00 -20.57
C GLU A 236 5.79 1.65 -19.10
N GLU A 237 6.89 2.17 -18.57
CA GLU A 237 7.24 2.04 -17.16
C GLU A 237 6.84 3.32 -16.43
N HIS A 238 6.05 3.18 -15.38
CA HIS A 238 5.47 4.27 -14.61
C HIS A 238 5.91 4.20 -13.15
N PRO A 239 6.03 5.35 -12.46
CA PRO A 239 6.35 5.40 -11.04
C PRO A 239 5.38 4.58 -10.18
N HIS A 240 5.88 3.98 -9.11
CA HIS A 240 5.04 3.42 -8.06
C HIS A 240 4.45 4.55 -7.21
N LEU A 241 3.18 4.92 -7.44
CA LEU A 241 2.53 5.99 -6.68
C LEU A 241 1.77 5.50 -5.46
N ALA A 242 1.33 4.24 -5.47
CA ALA A 242 0.47 3.70 -4.43
C ALA A 242 1.14 3.62 -3.07
N ASN A 243 0.34 3.93 -2.05
CA ASN A 243 0.62 3.65 -0.67
C ASN A 243 -0.47 2.73 -0.17
N PHE A 244 -0.06 1.58 0.34
CA PHE A 244 -0.98 0.51 0.69
C PHE A 244 -1.55 0.73 2.09
N VAL A 245 -2.86 0.56 2.18
CA VAL A 245 -3.57 0.42 3.44
C VAL A 245 -4.48 -0.80 3.34
N ALA A 246 -4.84 -1.39 4.46
CA ALA A 246 -5.73 -2.54 4.47
C ALA A 246 -6.62 -2.55 5.70
N SER A 247 -7.86 -2.94 5.50
CA SER A 247 -8.78 -3.33 6.56
C SER A 247 -8.91 -4.85 6.53
N VAL A 248 -8.91 -5.49 7.70
CA VAL A 248 -9.15 -6.93 7.82
C VAL A 248 -10.03 -7.23 9.02
N ASN A 249 -10.89 -8.23 8.90
CA ASN A 249 -11.64 -8.75 10.01
C ASN A 249 -10.86 -9.89 10.69
N GLY A 250 -10.65 -9.74 12.00
CA GLY A 250 -9.89 -10.70 12.82
C GLY A 250 -8.37 -10.53 12.73
N ASN A 251 -7.68 -10.93 13.80
CA ASN A 251 -6.26 -10.67 13.95
C ASN A 251 -5.37 -11.64 13.16
N ASP A 252 -5.85 -12.84 12.84
CA ASP A 252 -5.03 -13.86 12.15
C ASP A 252 -4.97 -13.63 10.64
N PHE A 253 -4.00 -12.84 10.16
CA PHE A 253 -3.85 -12.56 8.72
C PHE A 253 -2.41 -12.62 8.19
N LEU A 254 -1.40 -12.65 9.06
CA LEU A 254 0.01 -12.78 8.66
C LEU A 254 0.40 -14.26 8.59
N THR A 255 0.84 -14.73 7.42
CA THR A 255 1.21 -16.14 7.22
C THR A 255 2.71 -16.39 7.35
N ASP A 256 3.57 -15.45 6.95
CA ASP A 256 5.03 -15.57 7.07
C ASP A 256 5.59 -14.69 8.19
N PRO A 257 6.30 -15.28 9.17
CA PRO A 257 7.00 -14.54 10.21
C PRO A 257 8.07 -13.56 9.69
N THR A 258 8.68 -13.82 8.53
CA THR A 258 9.70 -12.93 7.92
C THR A 258 9.09 -11.83 7.06
N GLY A 259 7.83 -12.02 6.64
CA GLY A 259 7.08 -11.16 5.75
C GLY A 259 6.42 -9.95 6.38
N SER A 260 6.24 -9.99 7.70
CA SER A 260 5.49 -9.01 8.50
C SER A 260 6.09 -7.61 8.52
N ARG A 261 7.37 -7.41 8.15
CA ARG A 261 7.97 -6.06 8.14
C ARG A 261 7.30 -5.08 7.17
N ARG A 262 6.54 -5.60 6.19
CA ARG A 262 5.79 -4.79 5.21
C ARG A 262 4.37 -4.46 5.68
N PHE A 263 3.95 -4.95 6.85
CA PHE A 263 2.62 -4.72 7.38
C PHE A 263 2.74 -4.07 8.76
N LEU A 264 1.95 -3.02 8.99
CA LEU A 264 1.87 -2.31 10.27
C LEU A 264 0.50 -2.60 10.88
N PRO A 265 0.32 -3.76 11.57
CA PRO A 265 -0.96 -4.15 12.15
C PRO A 265 -1.33 -3.37 13.40
N PHE A 266 -2.58 -2.92 13.46
CA PHE A 266 -3.18 -2.34 14.66
C PHE A 266 -4.60 -2.86 14.86
N GLU A 267 -4.88 -3.47 16.01
CA GLU A 267 -6.23 -3.93 16.37
C GLU A 267 -7.05 -2.73 16.85
N VAL A 268 -8.04 -2.34 16.06
CA VAL A 268 -8.94 -1.23 16.34
C VAL A 268 -10.02 -1.66 17.32
N LEU A 269 -10.08 -0.96 18.47
CA LEU A 269 -11.15 -1.11 19.46
C LEU A 269 -12.32 -0.16 19.15
N SER A 270 -12.01 1.08 18.76
CA SER A 270 -12.99 2.09 18.34
C SER A 270 -12.37 3.21 17.50
N ILE A 271 -13.17 3.81 16.61
CA ILE A 271 -12.79 5.00 15.84
C ILE A 271 -13.86 6.09 16.04
N ASP A 272 -13.43 7.28 16.47
CA ASP A 272 -14.24 8.49 16.45
C ASP A 272 -14.22 9.08 15.03
N ILE A 273 -15.07 8.53 14.16
CA ILE A 273 -15.05 8.81 12.72
C ILE A 273 -15.49 10.25 12.40
N GLU A 274 -16.40 10.82 13.19
CA GLU A 274 -16.87 12.19 12.98
C GLU A 274 -15.77 13.19 13.35
N ARG A 275 -15.02 12.95 14.43
CA ARG A 275 -13.84 13.75 14.74
C ARG A 275 -12.75 13.58 13.69
N ALA A 276 -12.52 12.37 13.18
CA ALA A 276 -11.55 12.13 12.12
C ALA A 276 -11.90 12.91 10.83
N LYS A 277 -13.17 12.94 10.42
CA LYS A 277 -13.64 13.73 9.25
C LYS A 277 -13.46 15.23 9.43
N ALA A 278 -13.54 15.73 10.67
CA ALA A 278 -13.37 17.15 10.97
C ALA A 278 -11.90 17.61 10.91
N ILE A 279 -10.94 16.68 10.94
CA ILE A 279 -9.52 17.00 10.84
C ILE A 279 -9.15 17.22 9.37
N SER A 280 -8.55 18.36 9.06
CA SER A 280 -8.04 18.65 7.72
C SER A 280 -6.85 17.74 7.40
N VAL A 281 -7.04 16.84 6.43
CA VAL A 281 -5.98 15.98 5.88
C VAL A 281 -4.88 16.79 5.17
N ASP A 282 -5.21 17.98 4.66
CA ASP A 282 -4.19 18.88 4.11
C ASP A 282 -3.22 19.32 5.21
N ASN A 283 -3.70 19.58 6.43
CA ASN A 283 -2.83 19.91 7.56
C ASN A 283 -2.00 18.70 8.02
N VAL A 284 -2.57 17.49 7.96
CA VAL A 284 -1.85 16.23 8.26
C VAL A 284 -0.69 16.03 7.30
N TYR A 285 -0.91 16.22 6.00
CA TYR A 285 0.15 16.08 5.00
C TYR A 285 1.10 17.28 4.96
N ALA A 286 0.66 18.49 5.34
CA ALA A 286 1.56 19.64 5.50
C ALA A 286 2.56 19.38 6.64
N GLU A 287 2.09 18.81 7.75
CA GLU A 287 2.95 18.34 8.85
C GLU A 287 3.90 17.23 8.39
N ALA A 288 3.40 16.20 7.68
CA ALA A 288 4.24 15.12 7.16
C ALA A 288 5.31 15.62 6.16
N LYS A 289 4.96 16.57 5.30
CA LYS A 289 5.89 17.24 4.36
C LYS A 289 6.98 18.01 5.11
N ALA A 290 6.62 18.69 6.19
CA ALA A 290 7.58 19.43 7.02
C ALA A 290 8.55 18.48 7.74
N LEU A 291 8.04 17.36 8.28
CA LEU A 291 8.87 16.30 8.86
C LEU A 291 9.85 15.73 7.82
N LEU A 292 9.38 15.41 6.61
CA LEU A 292 10.25 14.96 5.52
C LEU A 292 11.37 15.96 5.23
N LYS A 293 11.04 17.24 5.11
CA LYS A 293 12.01 18.32 4.84
C LYS A 293 13.03 18.49 5.97
N SER A 294 12.64 18.20 7.21
CA SER A 294 13.53 18.24 8.38
C SER A 294 14.47 17.02 8.50
N GLY A 295 14.35 16.04 7.61
CA GLY A 295 15.15 14.80 7.65
C GLY A 295 14.58 13.72 8.56
N PHE A 296 13.28 13.76 8.87
CA PHE A 296 12.62 12.71 9.66
C PHE A 296 12.77 11.33 9.00
N ARG A 297 13.24 10.35 9.76
CA ARG A 297 13.46 8.97 9.29
C ARG A 297 12.15 8.19 9.23
N TYR A 298 11.50 8.21 8.07
CA TYR A 298 10.24 7.49 7.84
C TYR A 298 10.42 5.98 7.63
N TRP A 299 11.60 5.52 7.22
CA TRP A 299 11.90 4.09 7.08
C TRP A 299 12.26 3.46 8.43
N PHE A 300 12.13 2.14 8.50
CA PHE A 300 12.40 1.34 9.69
C PHE A 300 13.82 0.77 9.61
N ASP A 301 14.59 0.90 10.69
CA ASP A 301 15.88 0.21 10.83
C ASP A 301 15.72 -1.22 11.35
N ASP A 302 16.84 -1.92 11.52
CA ASP A 302 16.84 -3.32 11.95
C ASP A 302 16.25 -3.51 13.37
N ASP A 303 16.45 -2.55 14.27
CA ASP A 303 15.91 -2.60 15.64
C ASP A 303 14.39 -2.37 15.64
N GLU A 304 13.90 -1.39 14.88
CA GLU A 304 12.48 -1.11 14.69
C GLU A 304 11.78 -2.25 13.93
N ILE A 305 12.46 -2.91 12.99
CA ILE A 305 11.95 -4.12 12.32
C ILE A 305 11.85 -5.28 13.31
N ALA A 306 12.85 -5.49 14.15
CA ALA A 306 12.81 -6.53 15.18
C ALA A 306 11.71 -6.28 16.21
N GLU A 307 11.46 -5.02 16.56
CA GLU A 307 10.33 -4.61 17.40
C GLU A 307 8.99 -4.85 16.71
N LEU A 308 8.83 -4.41 15.46
CA LEU A 308 7.63 -4.67 14.66
C LEU A 308 7.33 -6.18 14.57
N TYR A 309 8.36 -7.02 14.47
CA TYR A 309 8.18 -8.47 14.46
C TYR A 309 7.59 -9.02 15.76
N ARG A 310 8.02 -8.51 16.92
CA ARG A 310 7.46 -8.89 18.22
C ARG A 310 6.01 -8.44 18.35
N GLU A 311 5.73 -7.18 18.04
CA GLU A 311 4.37 -6.61 18.11
C GLU A 311 3.41 -7.25 17.11
N SER A 312 3.93 -7.79 16.01
CA SER A 312 3.11 -8.44 14.97
C SER A 312 2.81 -9.91 15.26
N GLU A 313 3.36 -10.50 16.33
CA GLU A 313 3.22 -11.93 16.62
C GLU A 313 1.76 -12.34 16.86
N ASP A 314 0.99 -11.49 17.54
CA ASP A 314 -0.43 -11.69 17.84
C ASP A 314 -1.34 -11.68 16.60
N PHE A 315 -0.81 -11.24 15.45
CA PHE A 315 -1.53 -11.20 14.17
C PHE A 315 -1.15 -12.35 13.21
N GLN A 316 -0.25 -13.23 13.66
CA GLN A 316 0.18 -14.38 12.87
C GLN A 316 -0.87 -15.48 12.89
N VAL A 317 -1.10 -16.09 11.73
CA VAL A 317 -1.96 -17.26 11.61
C VAL A 317 -1.30 -18.43 12.34
N GLN A 318 -1.97 -18.92 13.38
CA GLN A 318 -1.61 -20.18 14.02
C GLN A 318 -1.89 -21.33 13.04
N THR A 319 -0.84 -22.03 12.62
CA THR A 319 -0.95 -23.18 11.72
C THR A 319 -1.10 -24.47 12.53
N ALA A 320 -1.78 -25.47 11.97
CA ALA A 320 -1.89 -26.78 12.60
C ALA A 320 -0.51 -27.40 12.84
N GLU A 321 0.44 -27.15 11.95
CA GLU A 321 1.84 -27.54 12.10
C GLU A 321 2.49 -26.93 13.35
N MET A 322 2.29 -25.63 13.60
CA MET A 322 2.84 -24.96 14.77
C MET A 322 2.19 -25.48 16.06
N GLU A 323 0.86 -25.62 16.08
CA GLU A 323 0.14 -26.15 17.24
C GLU A 323 0.60 -27.57 17.59
N LEU A 324 0.63 -28.47 16.59
CA LEU A 324 1.07 -29.85 16.77
C LEU A 324 2.54 -29.94 17.14
N LEU A 325 3.40 -29.08 16.58
CA LEU A 325 4.81 -28.99 16.94
C LEU A 325 4.98 -28.65 18.42
N LEU A 326 4.31 -27.59 18.89
CA LEU A 326 4.39 -27.15 20.28
C LEU A 326 3.78 -28.17 21.26
N ARG A 327 2.77 -28.93 20.81
CA ARG A 327 2.08 -29.91 21.65
C ARG A 327 2.78 -31.27 21.73
N CYS A 328 3.51 -31.67 20.70
CA CYS A 328 4.09 -33.02 20.62
C CYS A 328 5.61 -33.07 20.79
N PHE A 329 6.27 -31.92 20.72
CA PHE A 329 7.72 -31.85 20.73
C PHE A 329 8.28 -30.73 21.60
N GLU A 330 9.48 -30.97 22.10
CA GLU A 330 10.24 -30.02 22.91
C GLU A 330 11.63 -29.81 22.32
N LYS A 331 12.20 -28.64 22.64
CA LYS A 331 13.59 -28.32 22.35
C LYS A 331 14.48 -29.09 23.34
N PRO A 332 15.43 -29.91 22.87
CA PRO A 332 16.34 -30.62 23.76
C PRO A 332 17.30 -29.64 24.47
N THR A 333 17.48 -29.81 25.77
CA THR A 333 18.53 -29.15 26.57
C THR A 333 19.86 -29.89 26.39
N GLU A 334 20.99 -29.29 26.77
CA GLU A 334 22.34 -29.79 26.45
C GLU A 334 22.63 -31.22 26.97
N ASP A 335 21.92 -31.66 28.02
CA ASP A 335 22.12 -32.95 28.69
C ASP A 335 21.04 -34.01 28.38
N GLU A 336 20.07 -33.70 27.50
CA GLU A 336 18.93 -34.58 27.24
C GLU A 336 19.05 -35.41 25.96
N SER A 337 18.47 -36.62 25.97
CA SER A 337 18.37 -37.47 24.78
C SER A 337 17.52 -36.79 23.70
N TYR A 338 18.09 -36.56 22.52
CA TYR A 338 17.40 -35.95 21.38
C TYR A 338 17.34 -36.89 20.18
N SER A 339 16.31 -36.70 19.35
CA SER A 339 16.21 -37.29 18.01
C SER A 339 16.63 -36.28 16.96
N LEU A 340 17.19 -36.78 15.85
CA LEU A 340 17.41 -35.99 14.65
C LEU A 340 16.33 -36.37 13.65
N MET A 341 15.44 -35.44 13.32
CA MET A 341 14.36 -35.67 12.39
C MET A 341 14.36 -34.62 11.28
N THR A 342 14.15 -35.06 10.05
CA THR A 342 13.82 -34.19 8.92
C THR A 342 12.41 -33.61 9.09
N THR A 343 12.11 -32.52 8.38
CA THR A 343 10.74 -31.97 8.32
C THR A 343 9.73 -33.04 7.89
N THR A 344 10.08 -33.88 6.91
CA THR A 344 9.21 -34.96 6.45
C THR A 344 8.95 -36.01 7.52
N GLU A 345 9.99 -36.44 8.26
CA GLU A 345 9.81 -37.40 9.36
C GLU A 345 8.94 -36.83 10.50
N ILE A 346 9.05 -35.54 10.78
CA ILE A 346 8.19 -34.85 11.77
C ILE A 346 6.73 -34.86 11.28
N LEU A 347 6.49 -34.52 10.01
CA LEU A 347 5.15 -34.56 9.41
C LEU A 347 4.58 -35.97 9.39
N THR A 348 5.37 -36.98 9.03
CA THR A 348 4.93 -38.38 9.03
C THR A 348 4.55 -38.83 10.43
N TYR A 349 5.31 -38.44 11.46
CA TYR A 349 4.98 -38.74 12.84
C TYR A 349 3.66 -38.08 13.28
N LEU A 350 3.49 -36.79 12.99
CA LEU A 350 2.28 -36.05 13.36
C LEU A 350 1.04 -36.50 12.56
N GLY A 351 1.22 -36.87 11.29
CA GLY A 351 0.15 -37.35 10.41
C GLY A 351 -0.50 -38.66 10.86
N ILE A 352 0.09 -39.37 11.81
CA ILE A 352 -0.56 -40.52 12.48
C ILE A 352 -1.69 -40.04 13.41
N TYR A 353 -1.58 -38.83 13.96
CA TYR A 353 -2.47 -38.30 14.99
C TYR A 353 -3.44 -37.22 14.49
N THR A 354 -3.39 -36.86 13.20
CA THR A 354 -4.31 -35.88 12.61
C THR A 354 -4.75 -36.30 11.21
N HIS A 355 -6.01 -36.05 10.91
CA HIS A 355 -6.57 -36.22 9.56
C HIS A 355 -6.38 -34.97 8.69
N GLN A 356 -5.95 -33.85 9.28
CA GLN A 356 -5.71 -32.62 8.54
C GLN A 356 -4.41 -32.75 7.72
N PRO A 357 -4.42 -32.41 6.41
CA PRO A 357 -3.21 -32.43 5.61
C PRO A 357 -2.21 -31.39 6.13
N LEU A 358 -0.99 -31.85 6.43
CA LEU A 358 0.11 -31.00 6.88
C LEU A 358 1.06 -30.68 5.72
N VAL A 359 1.57 -29.45 5.69
CA VAL A 359 2.40 -28.90 4.61
C VAL A 359 3.83 -28.69 5.10
N ALA A 360 4.81 -29.21 4.33
CA ALA A 360 6.22 -29.14 4.70
C ALA A 360 6.78 -27.72 4.82
N LYS A 361 6.28 -26.78 4.02
CA LYS A 361 6.62 -25.35 4.12
C LYS A 361 6.22 -24.82 5.51
N CYS A 362 4.95 -24.98 5.90
CA CYS A 362 4.42 -24.53 7.19
C CYS A 362 5.15 -25.15 8.38
N MET A 363 5.47 -26.45 8.32
CA MET A 363 6.24 -27.12 9.37
C MET A 363 7.69 -26.60 9.46
N GLY A 364 8.34 -26.33 8.33
CA GLY A 364 9.66 -25.70 8.31
C GLY A 364 9.67 -24.32 8.94
N GLU A 365 8.64 -23.51 8.66
CA GLU A 365 8.43 -22.18 9.26
C GLU A 365 8.17 -22.28 10.77
N ALA A 366 7.31 -23.21 11.20
CA ALA A 366 7.03 -23.49 12.61
C ALA A 366 8.30 -23.90 13.38
N LEU A 367 9.12 -24.80 12.84
CA LEU A 367 10.39 -25.23 13.44
C LEU A 367 11.37 -24.07 13.59
N LYS A 368 11.50 -23.23 12.56
CA LYS A 368 12.35 -22.05 12.62
C LYS A 368 11.85 -21.06 13.67
N LYS A 369 10.54 -20.78 13.71
CA LYS A 369 9.91 -19.85 14.66
C LYS A 369 10.06 -20.32 16.09
N ALA A 370 9.80 -21.60 16.36
CA ALA A 370 9.96 -22.18 17.68
C ALA A 370 11.44 -22.30 18.11
N GLY A 371 12.40 -21.95 17.24
CA GLY A 371 13.83 -21.88 17.58
C GLY A 371 14.52 -23.25 17.58
N TYR A 372 14.02 -24.21 16.80
CA TYR A 372 14.67 -25.51 16.66
C TYR A 372 15.98 -25.40 15.87
N ILE A 373 17.02 -26.09 16.33
CA ILE A 373 18.35 -26.04 15.73
C ILE A 373 18.39 -26.94 14.49
N LYS A 374 18.58 -26.31 13.32
CA LYS A 374 18.75 -27.00 12.04
C LYS A 374 20.21 -27.41 11.84
N VAL A 375 20.45 -28.70 11.61
CA VAL A 375 21.78 -29.29 11.42
C VAL A 375 21.85 -29.96 10.04
N SER A 376 22.96 -29.79 9.34
CA SER A 376 23.23 -30.53 8.11
C SER A 376 23.89 -31.87 8.43
N LYS A 377 23.32 -32.98 7.98
CA LYS A 377 23.86 -34.33 8.15
C LYS A 377 24.08 -34.98 6.79
N ARG A 378 25.28 -35.54 6.58
CA ARG A 378 25.59 -36.36 5.40
C ARG A 378 25.46 -37.83 5.76
N ARG A 379 24.85 -38.62 4.88
CA ARG A 379 24.86 -40.09 4.99
C ARG A 379 25.82 -40.61 3.91
N ASN A 380 26.88 -41.31 4.32
CA ASN A 380 27.80 -42.07 3.45
C ASN A 380 28.14 -41.41 2.09
N GLY A 381 28.64 -40.17 2.09
CA GLY A 381 29.06 -39.48 0.86
C GLY A 381 27.94 -38.94 -0.04
N SER A 382 26.67 -39.06 0.36
CA SER A 382 25.51 -38.50 -0.36
C SER A 382 25.29 -37.01 -0.09
N SER A 383 24.35 -36.41 -0.83
CA SER A 383 23.91 -35.03 -0.65
C SER A 383 23.54 -34.72 0.82
N PRO A 384 23.83 -33.50 1.32
CA PRO A 384 23.51 -33.12 2.69
C PRO A 384 21.98 -33.10 2.91
N ILE A 385 21.53 -33.70 4.01
CA ILE A 385 20.12 -33.66 4.45
C ILE A 385 20.03 -32.76 5.69
N TYR A 386 19.07 -31.85 5.69
CA TYR A 386 18.82 -30.99 6.85
C TYR A 386 17.87 -31.68 7.84
N VAL A 387 18.30 -31.75 9.10
CA VAL A 387 17.56 -32.35 10.22
C VAL A 387 17.47 -31.36 11.38
N TYR A 388 16.49 -31.55 12.25
CA TYR A 388 16.28 -30.75 13.45
C TYR A 388 16.56 -31.60 14.70
N LYS A 389 17.25 -31.02 15.68
CA LYS A 389 17.37 -31.62 17.02
C LYS A 389 16.04 -31.44 17.74
N ILE A 390 15.35 -32.54 18.05
CA ILE A 390 13.99 -32.50 18.58
C ILE A 390 13.77 -33.62 19.60
N ARG A 391 12.99 -33.35 20.65
CA ARG A 391 12.56 -34.34 21.64
C ARG A 391 11.07 -34.60 21.46
N LYS A 392 10.66 -35.87 21.38
CA LYS A 392 9.24 -36.26 21.35
C LYS A 392 8.71 -36.29 22.78
N ILE A 393 7.56 -35.66 23.02
CA ILE A 393 6.85 -35.80 24.30
C ILE A 393 6.20 -37.18 24.32
N LEU A 394 6.54 -38.00 25.33
CA LEU A 394 6.03 -39.35 25.48
C LEU A 394 5.34 -39.51 26.85
N PRO A 395 4.15 -40.13 26.91
CA PRO A 395 3.32 -40.57 25.78
C PRO A 395 2.82 -39.37 24.94
N CYS A 396 2.53 -39.61 23.65
CA CYS A 396 2.09 -38.54 22.75
C CYS A 396 0.83 -37.84 23.30
N PRO A 397 0.85 -36.51 23.55
CA PRO A 397 -0.27 -35.79 24.17
C PRO A 397 -1.55 -35.72 23.35
N LEU A 398 -1.53 -36.18 22.09
CA LEU A 398 -2.69 -36.24 21.21
C LEU A 398 -3.53 -37.52 21.40
N LEU A 399 -2.96 -38.56 22.02
CA LEU A 399 -3.65 -39.84 22.24
C LEU A 399 -4.79 -39.75 23.28
N GLN A 400 -4.80 -38.73 24.15
CA GLN A 400 -5.81 -38.59 25.21
C GLN A 400 -7.04 -37.77 24.80
N THR A 401 -7.00 -37.01 23.69
CA THR A 401 -8.08 -36.07 23.33
C THR A 401 -9.18 -36.65 22.44
N CYS A 402 -8.97 -37.80 21.80
CA CYS A 402 -9.99 -38.43 20.94
C CYS A 402 -10.86 -39.47 21.66
N SER A 403 -10.63 -39.74 22.95
CA SER A 403 -11.34 -40.77 23.72
C SER A 403 -12.44 -40.23 24.65
N SER A 404 -12.77 -38.94 24.59
CA SER A 404 -13.78 -38.31 25.48
C SER A 404 -15.08 -37.87 24.78
N GLN A 405 -15.25 -38.19 23.49
CA GLN A 405 -16.52 -38.02 22.78
C GLN A 405 -16.78 -39.25 21.91
N MET A 406 -17.21 -40.33 22.56
CA MET A 406 -18.03 -41.37 21.93
C MET A 406 -19.37 -41.42 22.65
#